data_AF-Q9SC44-F1
#
_entry.id   AF-Q9SC44-F1
#
_cell.length_a   1.000
_cell.length_b   1.000
_cell.length_c   1.000
_cell.angle_alpha   90.00
_cell.angle_beta   90.00
_cell.angle_gamma   90.00
#
_symmetry.space_group_name_H-M   'P 1'
#
loop_
_entity.id
_entity.type
_entity.pdbx_description
1 polymer ?
#
loop_
_entity_poly.entity_id
_entity_poly.type
_entity_poly.pdbx_seq_one_letter_code
_entity_poly.pdbx_strand_id
1 'polypeptide(L)'
;QEWPFFRVSIDLIEMVFAKADPGIASLYDKLLVSEDLWSFGERLRANYEETKSLVLQVAGHRALLEGDPYLRQRLLLRDSYITTLNVCQAYTLKQIRDPNYHVKVRPHLSKEYMETTSKPAAELVKLNPTSEYAPGLEDTLIL
;
A
#
# COMPACT_ATOMS: atom_id res chain seq x y z
N GLN A 1 20.16 28.82 -0.93
CA GLN A 1 19.32 28.85 0.29
C GLN A 1 18.50 30.13 0.43
N GLU A 2 18.86 31.22 -0.25
CA GLU A 2 18.25 32.55 -0.06
C GLU A 2 16.99 32.82 -0.91
N TRP A 3 16.53 31.83 -1.70
CA TRP A 3 15.35 32.00 -2.55
C TRP A 3 14.17 31.13 -2.06
N PRO A 4 13.18 31.73 -1.36
CA PRO A 4 12.05 30.99 -0.79
C PRO A 4 11.22 30.22 -1.81
N PHE A 5 11.02 30.77 -3.01
CA PHE A 5 10.24 30.11 -4.08
C PHE A 5 10.89 28.80 -4.54
N PHE A 6 12.20 28.81 -4.76
CA PHE A 6 12.93 27.62 -5.17
C PHE A 6 12.91 26.56 -4.06
N ARG A 7 13.08 26.98 -2.80
CA ARG A 7 13.01 26.09 -1.65
C ARG A 7 11.67 25.36 -1.56
N VAL A 8 10.56 26.09 -1.60
CA VAL A 8 9.21 25.49 -1.53
C VAL A 8 8.94 24.55 -2.71
N SER A 9 9.47 24.87 -3.90
CA SER A 9 9.34 24.01 -5.08
C SER A 9 10.08 22.69 -4.90
N ILE A 10 11.32 22.73 -4.39
CA ILE A 10 12.10 21.52 -4.07
C ILE A 10 11.45 20.73 -2.94
N ASP A 11 10.98 21.38 -1.87
CA ASP A 11 10.28 20.74 -0.75
C ASP A 11 9.01 19.99 -1.24
N LEU A 12 8.25 20.58 -2.17
CA LEU A 12 7.07 19.95 -2.76
C LEU A 12 7.44 18.73 -3.60
N ILE A 13 8.47 18.85 -4.43
CA ILE A 13 8.97 17.75 -5.27
C ILE A 13 9.46 16.60 -4.36
N GLU A 14 10.22 16.91 -3.32
CA GLU A 14 10.73 15.95 -2.34
C GLU A 14 9.59 15.18 -1.65
N MET A 15 8.53 15.88 -1.26
CA MET A 15 7.32 15.24 -0.71
C MET A 15 6.62 14.31 -1.72
N VAL A 16 6.61 14.65 -3.01
CA VAL A 16 6.04 13.78 -4.05
C VAL A 16 6.89 12.53 -4.21
N PHE A 17 8.22 12.66 -4.24
CA PHE A 17 9.14 11.53 -4.26
C PHE A 17 8.99 10.62 -3.02
N ALA A 18 8.69 11.19 -1.86
CA ALA A 18 8.45 10.42 -0.64
C ALA A 18 7.16 9.57 -0.66
N LYS A 19 6.22 9.86 -1.56
CA LYS A 19 4.96 9.11 -1.73
C LYS A 19 5.01 8.09 -2.86
N ALA A 20 5.99 8.21 -3.76
CA ALA A 20 6.07 7.40 -4.95
C ALA A 20 7.00 6.19 -4.73
N ASP A 21 6.51 5.02 -5.13
CA ASP A 21 7.21 3.74 -5.02
C ASP A 21 7.45 3.14 -6.42
N PRO A 22 8.71 3.17 -6.93
CA PRO A 22 9.09 2.54 -8.20
C PRO A 22 8.88 1.02 -8.24
N GLY A 23 8.93 0.35 -7.09
CA GLY A 23 8.67 -1.08 -6.97
C GLY A 23 7.21 -1.41 -7.27
N ILE A 24 6.27 -0.61 -6.75
CA ILE A 24 4.85 -0.73 -7.09
C ILE A 24 4.63 -0.42 -8.57
N ALA A 25 5.26 0.62 -9.12
CA ALA A 25 5.18 0.90 -10.56
C ALA A 25 5.67 -0.29 -11.42
N SER A 26 6.74 -0.97 -11.00
CA SER A 26 7.25 -2.19 -11.66
C SER A 26 6.24 -3.35 -11.62
N LEU A 27 5.51 -3.50 -10.51
CA LEU A 27 4.44 -4.49 -10.39
C LEU A 27 3.31 -4.22 -11.40
N TYR A 28 2.91 -2.96 -11.57
CA TYR A 28 1.87 -2.59 -12.53
C TYR A 28 2.31 -2.87 -13.96
N ASP A 29 3.55 -2.55 -14.33
CA ASP A 29 4.09 -2.86 -15.66
C ASP A 29 4.03 -4.37 -15.94
N LYS A 30 4.51 -5.19 -15.00
CA LYS A 30 4.52 -6.65 -15.16
C LYS A 30 3.12 -7.26 -15.28
N LEU A 31 2.13 -6.69 -14.61
CA LEU A 31 0.79 -7.26 -14.56
C LEU A 31 -0.11 -6.77 -15.69
N LEU A 32 0.02 -5.51 -16.10
CA LEU A 32 -0.96 -4.81 -16.94
C LEU A 32 -0.39 -4.31 -18.28
N VAL A 33 0.93 -4.27 -18.44
CA VAL A 33 1.59 -3.70 -19.62
C VAL A 33 2.22 -4.82 -20.44
N SER A 34 2.09 -4.71 -21.76
CA SER A 34 2.71 -5.62 -22.73
C SER A 34 4.25 -5.57 -22.66
N GLU A 35 4.89 -6.72 -22.91
CA GLU A 35 6.34 -6.89 -22.73
C GLU A 35 7.19 -5.95 -23.59
N ASP A 36 6.67 -5.52 -24.75
CA ASP A 36 7.31 -4.57 -25.66
C ASP A 36 7.51 -3.18 -25.03
N LEU A 37 6.67 -2.81 -24.05
CA LEU A 37 6.73 -1.52 -23.37
C LEU A 37 7.51 -1.56 -22.04
N TRP A 38 7.96 -2.74 -21.58
CA TRP A 38 8.67 -2.86 -20.30
C TRP A 38 9.98 -2.07 -20.28
N SER A 39 10.72 -2.08 -21.40
CA SER A 39 11.96 -1.30 -21.55
C SER A 39 11.76 0.21 -21.37
N PHE A 40 10.58 0.72 -21.73
CA PHE A 40 10.21 2.12 -21.51
C PHE A 40 9.93 2.40 -20.04
N GLY A 41 9.18 1.52 -19.37
CA GLY A 41 8.91 1.63 -17.93
C GLY A 41 10.17 1.56 -17.07
N GLU A 42 11.13 0.69 -17.44
CA GLU A 42 12.44 0.62 -16.80
C GLU A 42 13.24 1.92 -16.94
N ARG A 43 13.25 2.51 -18.14
CA ARG A 43 13.92 3.79 -18.38
C ARG A 43 13.30 4.93 -17.57
N LEU A 44 11.98 4.94 -17.44
CA LEU A 44 11.28 5.94 -16.63
C LEU A 44 11.64 5.79 -15.13
N ARG A 45 11.75 4.56 -14.63
CA ARG A 45 12.20 4.29 -13.25
C ARG A 45 13.67 4.66 -13.03
N ALA A 46 14.54 4.43 -14.01
CA ALA A 46 15.93 4.87 -13.93
C ALA A 46 16.03 6.40 -13.83
N ASN A 47 15.30 7.12 -14.69
CA ASN A 47 15.23 8.58 -14.65
C ASN A 47 14.64 9.10 -13.33
N TYR A 48 13.67 8.37 -12.74
CA TYR A 48 13.10 8.71 -11.43
C TYR A 48 14.17 8.66 -10.32
N GLU A 49 14.98 7.60 -10.24
CA GLU A 49 16.04 7.49 -9.22
C GLU A 49 17.15 8.51 -9.43
N GLU A 50 17.52 8.79 -10.69
CA GLU A 50 18.48 9.86 -11.00
C GLU A 50 17.95 11.22 -10.53
N THR A 51 16.70 11.54 -10.88
CA THR A 51 16.06 12.81 -10.49
C THR A 51 15.97 12.94 -8.97
N LYS A 52 15.59 11.86 -8.27
CA LYS A 52 15.54 11.83 -6.80
C LYS A 52 16.91 12.12 -6.18
N SER A 53 17.97 11.52 -6.71
CA SER A 53 19.36 11.78 -6.26
C SER A 53 19.74 13.24 -6.47
N LEU A 54 19.43 13.82 -7.62
CA LEU A 54 19.70 15.23 -7.92
C LEU A 54 18.91 16.18 -7.00
N VAL A 55 17.64 15.89 -6.74
CA VAL A 55 16.80 16.66 -5.82
C VAL A 55 17.39 16.66 -4.41
N LEU A 56 17.82 15.49 -3.91
CA LEU A 56 18.47 15.37 -2.60
C LEU A 56 19.79 16.15 -2.53
N GLN A 57 20.60 16.10 -3.58
CA GLN A 57 21.84 16.88 -3.66
C GLN A 57 21.59 18.39 -3.64
N VAL A 58 20.55 18.86 -4.35
CA VAL A 58 20.17 20.28 -4.39
C VAL A 58 19.56 20.74 -3.06
N ALA A 59 18.75 19.89 -2.42
CA ALA A 59 18.19 20.16 -1.09
C ALA A 59 19.23 20.11 0.02
N GLY A 60 20.34 19.37 -0.18
CA GLY A 60 21.36 19.11 0.84
C GLY A 60 20.92 18.07 1.87
N HIS A 61 19.91 17.26 1.56
CA HIS A 61 19.38 16.21 2.44
C HIS A 61 20.01 14.85 2.08
N ARG A 62 20.26 14.03 3.09
CA ARG A 62 20.73 12.64 2.93
C ARG A 62 19.58 11.66 2.68
N ALA A 63 18.38 12.01 3.13
CA ALA A 63 17.18 11.21 2.94
C ALA A 63 15.98 12.12 2.63
N LEU A 64 14.99 11.57 1.93
CA LEU A 64 13.74 12.28 1.65
C LEU A 64 13.06 12.69 2.96
N LEU A 65 12.56 13.92 2.98
CA LEU A 65 11.87 14.55 4.10
C LEU A 65 12.73 14.63 5.37
N GLU A 66 14.05 14.80 5.25
CA GLU A 66 14.92 15.01 6.41
C GLU A 66 14.54 16.29 7.19
N GLY A 67 14.08 17.31 6.48
CA GLY A 67 13.57 18.56 7.08
C GLY A 67 12.19 18.45 7.75
N ASP A 68 11.44 17.35 7.55
CA ASP A 68 10.10 17.15 8.14
C ASP A 68 9.90 15.70 8.61
N PRO A 69 10.43 15.35 9.80
CA PRO A 69 10.33 14.00 10.35
C PRO A 69 8.88 13.60 10.69
N TYR A 70 8.02 14.58 11.02
CA TYR A 70 6.61 14.32 11.33
C TYR A 70 5.84 13.88 10.09
N LEU A 71 6.06 14.55 8.95
CA LEU A 71 5.47 14.14 7.68
C LEU A 71 5.99 12.77 7.25
N ARG A 72 7.31 12.52 7.39
CA ARG A 72 7.91 11.21 7.08
C ARG A 72 7.25 10.08 7.86
N GLN A 73 7.06 10.24 9.18
CA GLN A 73 6.40 9.23 10.00
C GLN A 73 4.95 8.99 9.58
N ARG A 74 4.20 10.05 9.26
CA ARG A 74 2.81 9.94 8.77
C ARG A 74 2.71 9.20 7.44
N LEU A 75 3.67 9.41 6.54
CA LEU A 75 3.70 8.68 5.27
C LEU A 75 4.00 7.20 5.51
N LEU A 76 4.99 6.89 6.35
CA LEU A 76 5.38 5.51 6.65
C LEU A 76 4.24 4.68 7.26
N LEU A 77 3.44 5.28 8.12
CA LEU A 77 2.26 4.60 8.69
C LEU A 77 1.18 4.28 7.65
N ARG A 78 1.05 5.11 6.61
CA ARG A 78 0.06 4.90 5.53
C ARG A 78 0.57 3.94 4.47
N ASP A 79 1.89 3.87 4.31
CA ASP A 79 2.55 3.14 3.23
C ASP A 79 2.17 1.66 3.21
N SER A 80 2.13 0.99 4.36
CA SER A 80 1.72 -0.42 4.46
C SER A 80 0.31 -0.69 3.93
N TYR A 81 -0.64 0.18 4.25
CA TYR A 81 -2.03 0.05 3.81
C TYR A 81 -2.17 0.38 2.32
N ILE A 82 -1.54 1.47 1.87
CA ILE A 82 -1.55 1.90 0.47
C ILE A 82 -0.91 0.83 -0.43
N THR A 83 0.22 0.28 0.00
CA THR A 83 0.92 -0.80 -0.70
C THR A 83 0.02 -2.02 -0.88
N THR A 84 -0.65 -2.46 0.19
CA THR A 84 -1.57 -3.59 0.12
C THR A 84 -2.71 -3.33 -0.87
N LEU A 85 -3.29 -2.12 -0.85
CA LEU A 85 -4.34 -1.74 -1.79
C LEU A 85 -3.85 -1.67 -3.24
N ASN A 86 -2.67 -1.11 -3.49
CA ASN A 86 -2.07 -1.05 -4.83
C ASN A 86 -1.84 -2.45 -5.42
N VAL A 87 -1.33 -3.38 -4.60
CA VAL A 87 -1.15 -4.77 -5.03
C VAL A 87 -2.50 -5.41 -5.38
N CYS A 88 -3.48 -5.30 -4.49
CA CYS A 88 -4.83 -5.82 -4.75
C CYS A 88 -5.41 -5.21 -6.03
N GLN A 89 -5.30 -3.90 -6.22
CA GLN A 89 -5.78 -3.19 -7.40
C GLN A 89 -5.13 -3.71 -8.68
N ALA A 90 -3.81 -3.88 -8.71
CA ALA A 90 -3.10 -4.37 -9.90
C ALA A 90 -3.60 -5.77 -10.32
N TYR A 91 -3.81 -6.68 -9.35
CA TYR A 91 -4.37 -8.01 -9.63
C TYR A 91 -5.84 -7.97 -10.06
N THR A 92 -6.66 -7.13 -9.43
CA THR A 92 -8.07 -6.94 -9.83
C THR A 92 -8.17 -6.39 -11.24
N LEU A 93 -7.34 -5.40 -11.60
CA LEU A 93 -7.30 -4.85 -12.96
C LEU A 93 -6.87 -5.90 -13.98
N LYS A 94 -5.92 -6.78 -13.64
CA LYS A 94 -5.51 -7.87 -14.50
C LYS A 94 -6.67 -8.85 -14.77
N GLN A 95 -7.42 -9.23 -13.73
CA GLN A 95 -8.61 -10.08 -13.88
C GLN A 95 -9.70 -9.43 -14.74
N ILE A 96 -9.92 -8.12 -14.59
CA ILE A 96 -10.94 -7.41 -15.37
C ILE A 96 -10.55 -7.31 -16.85
N ARG A 97 -9.27 -7.10 -17.15
CA ARG A 97 -8.76 -6.93 -18.52
C ARG A 97 -8.53 -8.24 -19.26
N ASP A 98 -8.19 -9.32 -18.54
CA ASP A 98 -7.94 -10.65 -19.09
C ASP A 98 -8.97 -11.66 -18.54
N PRO A 99 -10.02 -12.01 -19.31
CA PRO A 99 -11.03 -12.98 -18.91
C PRO A 99 -10.47 -14.39 -18.63
N ASN A 100 -9.28 -14.71 -19.15
CA ASN A 100 -8.64 -16.01 -18.96
C ASN A 100 -7.76 -16.04 -17.69
N TYR A 101 -7.55 -14.88 -17.04
CA TYR A 101 -6.76 -14.79 -15.82
C TYR A 101 -7.60 -15.14 -14.59
N HIS A 102 -7.66 -16.44 -14.28
CA HIS A 102 -8.29 -16.92 -13.06
C HIS A 102 -7.32 -16.91 -11.87
N VAL A 103 -7.53 -15.99 -10.93
CA VAL A 103 -6.91 -16.09 -9.61
C VAL A 103 -7.64 -17.17 -8.82
N LYS A 104 -6.90 -18.18 -8.32
CA LYS A 104 -7.42 -19.09 -7.29
C LYS A 104 -7.71 -18.27 -6.04
N VAL A 105 -8.95 -17.83 -5.90
CA VAL A 105 -9.45 -17.20 -4.67
C VAL A 105 -9.28 -18.23 -3.57
N ARG A 106 -8.37 -17.97 -2.61
CA ARG A 106 -8.32 -18.77 -1.38
C ARG A 106 -9.70 -18.66 -0.73
N PRO A 107 -10.29 -19.79 -0.28
CA PRO A 107 -11.57 -19.72 0.41
C PRO A 107 -11.46 -18.70 1.55
N HIS A 108 -12.52 -17.90 1.73
CA HIS A 108 -12.59 -16.97 2.83
C HIS A 108 -12.26 -17.72 4.13
N LEU A 109 -11.33 -17.19 4.95
CA LEU A 109 -10.96 -17.75 6.26
C LEU A 109 -12.19 -18.05 7.13
N SER A 110 -13.33 -17.38 6.88
CA SER A 110 -14.61 -17.70 7.51
C SER A 110 -15.04 -19.16 7.35
N LYS A 111 -14.78 -19.82 6.21
CA LYS A 111 -15.09 -21.24 6.03
C LYS A 111 -14.18 -22.16 6.86
N GLU A 112 -12.91 -21.82 6.97
CA GLU A 112 -11.92 -22.59 7.73
C GLU A 112 -12.17 -22.47 9.26
N TYR A 113 -12.61 -21.29 9.72
CA TYR A 113 -13.10 -21.09 11.08
C TYR A 113 -14.45 -21.78 11.35
N MET A 114 -15.39 -21.78 10.39
CA MET A 114 -16.70 -22.46 10.56
C MET A 114 -16.58 -23.99 10.62
N GLU A 115 -15.63 -24.59 9.88
CA GLU A 115 -15.40 -26.04 9.91
C GLU A 115 -14.71 -26.49 11.22
N THR A 116 -13.85 -25.64 11.81
CA THR A 116 -13.18 -25.93 13.10
C THR A 116 -14.05 -25.65 14.33
N THR A 117 -15.06 -24.77 14.24
CA THR A 117 -15.98 -24.44 15.35
C THR A 117 -17.26 -25.27 15.41
N SER A 118 -17.40 -26.32 14.59
CA SER A 118 -18.55 -27.24 14.66
C SER A 118 -18.75 -27.91 16.04
N LYS A 119 -17.75 -27.83 16.92
CA LYS A 119 -17.86 -28.03 18.38
C LYS A 119 -17.02 -26.91 19.03
N PRO A 120 -17.55 -25.82 19.65
CA PRO A 120 -18.61 -25.80 20.66
C PRO A 120 -19.43 -24.48 20.65
N ALA A 121 -19.93 -24.00 19.50
CA ALA A 121 -20.71 -22.74 19.46
C ALA A 121 -21.96 -22.77 20.37
N ALA A 122 -22.55 -23.96 20.59
CA ALA A 122 -23.69 -24.16 21.47
C ALA A 122 -23.36 -24.02 22.97
N GLU A 123 -22.08 -24.10 23.35
CA GLU A 123 -21.61 -24.01 24.75
C GLU A 123 -21.33 -22.55 25.15
N LEU A 124 -20.81 -21.75 24.23
CA LEU A 124 -20.49 -20.32 24.45
C LEU A 124 -21.74 -19.44 24.58
N VAL A 125 -22.86 -19.82 23.95
CA VAL A 125 -24.16 -19.11 24.06
C VAL A 125 -24.75 -19.23 25.47
N LYS A 126 -24.38 -20.25 26.25
CA LYS A 126 -24.91 -20.47 27.61
C LYS A 126 -24.20 -19.66 28.70
N LEU A 127 -23.07 -19.03 28.39
CA LEU A 127 -22.24 -18.34 29.39
C LEU A 127 -22.54 -16.85 29.56
N ASN A 128 -23.37 -16.24 28.70
CA ASN A 128 -23.73 -14.82 28.86
C ASN A 128 -25.20 -14.54 28.51
N PRO A 129 -26.15 -14.84 29.43
CA PRO A 129 -27.59 -14.67 29.19
C PRO A 129 -28.06 -13.21 29.20
N THR A 130 -27.16 -12.23 29.43
CA THR A 130 -27.51 -10.81 29.61
C THR A 130 -26.98 -9.89 28.50
N SER A 131 -26.30 -10.41 27.48
CA SER A 131 -25.82 -9.62 26.35
C SER A 131 -26.60 -9.95 25.08
N GLU A 132 -27.17 -8.92 24.44
CA GLU A 132 -27.89 -9.03 23.16
C GLU A 132 -26.92 -9.14 21.95
N TYR A 133 -25.61 -9.08 22.18
CA TYR A 133 -24.57 -9.11 21.14
C TYR A 133 -23.67 -10.34 21.25
N ALA A 134 -23.28 -10.88 20.08
CA ALA A 134 -22.37 -12.02 19.99
C ALA A 134 -20.97 -11.66 20.55
N PRO A 135 -20.32 -12.56 21.30
CA PRO A 135 -19.01 -12.31 21.89
C PRO A 135 -17.97 -12.09 20.78
N GLY A 136 -17.21 -11.00 20.89
CA GLY A 136 -16.15 -10.61 19.95
C GLY A 136 -16.45 -9.39 19.07
N LEU A 137 -17.64 -8.80 19.16
CA LEU A 137 -17.95 -7.54 18.47
C LEU A 137 -17.42 -6.29 19.20
N GLU A 138 -17.07 -6.44 20.47
CA GLU A 138 -16.63 -5.35 21.36
C GLU A 138 -15.17 -4.91 21.18
N ASP A 139 -14.35 -5.72 20.49
CA ASP A 139 -12.93 -5.41 20.25
C ASP A 139 -12.63 -4.78 18.87
N THR A 140 -13.65 -4.44 18.08
CA THR A 140 -13.45 -3.70 16.81
C THR A 140 -13.69 -2.20 16.99
N LEU A 141 -13.09 -1.63 18.02
CA LEU A 141 -12.90 -0.19 18.15
C LEU A 141 -11.43 0.11 17.83
N ILE A 142 -11.15 0.36 16.55
CA ILE A 142 -9.89 0.96 16.14
C ILE A 142 -10.03 2.48 16.35
N LEU A 143 -9.47 2.97 17.46
CA LEU A 143 -8.93 4.34 17.57
C LEU A 143 -7.46 4.33 17.17
#